data_AF-A0A965IYJ4-F1
#
_entry.id   AF-A0A965IYJ4-F1
#
_cell.length_a   1.000
_cell.length_b   1.000
_cell.length_c   1.000
_cell.angle_alpha   90.00
_cell.angle_beta   90.00
_cell.angle_gamma   90.00
#
_symmetry.space_group_name_H-M   'P 1'
#
loop_
_entity.id
_entity.type
_entity.pdbx_description
1 polymer ?
#
loop_
_entity_poly.entity_id
_entity_poly.type
_entity_poly.pdbx_seq_one_letter_code
_entity_poly.pdbx_strand_id
1 'polypeptide(L)'
;MKNLVTLMFCLVTFSFLAQTNSKDSIYVIKKANGVELIGKLISDDGREVLLMTEKMGKVYISKSDIISMKLIEEGDVVNGEYIEEGPFTTRYSFTTNAFPVKQGENYAMINLYGPEVHFAVTDRLNLGVMTTWTGSPFALAGKYTFATNNKLLNFSIGGIAGSSGFLN
;
A
#
# COMPACT_ATOMS: atom_id res chain seq x y z
N MET A 1 -58.10 -1.10 3.58
CA MET A 1 -57.19 -2.17 3.08
C MET A 1 -56.10 -1.65 2.15
N LYS A 2 -56.40 -0.79 1.15
CA LYS A 2 -55.36 -0.19 0.27
C LYS A 2 -54.21 0.50 1.03
N ASN A 3 -54.52 1.36 2.00
CA ASN A 3 -53.49 2.11 2.75
C ASN A 3 -52.62 1.22 3.66
N LEU A 4 -53.12 0.05 4.08
CA LEU A 4 -52.38 -0.91 4.91
C LEU A 4 -51.33 -1.65 4.07
N VAL A 5 -51.67 -1.99 2.82
CA VAL A 5 -50.75 -2.63 1.87
C VAL A 5 -49.64 -1.66 1.47
N THR A 6 -49.94 -0.36 1.30
CA THR A 6 -48.93 0.65 0.97
C THR A 6 -47.93 0.86 2.12
N LEU A 7 -48.41 0.85 3.37
CA LEU A 7 -47.55 0.97 4.55
C LEU A 7 -46.63 -0.25 4.72
N MET A 8 -47.17 -1.45 4.46
CA MET A 8 -46.40 -2.70 4.49
C MET A 8 -45.34 -2.76 3.39
N PHE A 9 -45.63 -2.25 2.19
CA PHE A 9 -44.65 -2.17 1.10
C PHE A 9 -43.51 -1.17 1.42
N CYS A 10 -43.81 -0.08 2.13
CA CYS A 10 -42.82 0.88 2.59
C CYS A 10 -41.90 0.33 3.69
N LEU A 11 -42.42 -0.54 4.57
CA LEU A 11 -41.61 -1.19 5.61
C LEU A 11 -40.63 -2.23 5.04
N VAL A 12 -40.97 -2.89 3.92
CA VAL A 12 -40.08 -3.87 3.28
C VAL A 12 -38.86 -3.19 2.63
N THR A 13 -39.00 -1.97 2.08
CA THR A 13 -37.88 -1.27 1.45
C THR A 13 -36.83 -0.76 2.46
N PHE A 14 -37.24 -0.44 3.70
CA PHE A 14 -36.29 -0.07 4.75
C PHE A 14 -35.39 -1.24 5.19
N SER A 15 -35.89 -2.48 5.19
CA SER A 15 -35.10 -3.66 5.57
C SER A 15 -34.00 -4.01 4.56
N PHE A 16 -34.17 -3.66 3.27
CA PHE A 16 -33.14 -3.87 2.26
C PHE A 16 -31.98 -2.87 2.36
N LEU A 17 -32.22 -1.65 2.87
CA LEU A 17 -31.18 -0.63 3.08
C LEU A 17 -30.34 -0.88 4.35
N ALA A 18 -30.77 -1.76 5.24
CA ALA A 18 -30.13 -2.01 6.53
C ALA A 18 -29.02 -3.08 6.49
N GLN A 19 -28.71 -3.66 5.33
CA GLN A 19 -27.59 -4.60 5.21
C GLN A 19 -26.26 -3.83 5.24
N THR A 20 -25.77 -3.56 6.45
CA THR A 20 -24.37 -3.17 6.64
C THR A 20 -23.56 -4.44 6.46
N ASN A 21 -22.94 -4.61 5.29
CA ASN A 21 -21.84 -5.55 5.17
C ASN A 21 -20.70 -4.92 5.98
N SER A 22 -20.59 -5.26 7.27
CA SER A 22 -19.41 -4.88 8.07
C SER A 22 -18.23 -5.54 7.39
N LYS A 23 -17.47 -4.75 6.64
CA LYS A 23 -16.22 -5.20 6.04
C LYS A 23 -15.31 -5.56 7.19
N ASP A 24 -15.09 -6.86 7.39
CA ASP A 24 -14.13 -7.36 8.36
C ASP A 24 -12.78 -6.70 8.08
N SER A 25 -12.42 -5.76 8.94
CA SER A 25 -11.23 -4.95 8.78
C SER A 25 -10.04 -5.77 9.27
N ILE A 26 -9.07 -6.00 8.39
CA ILE A 26 -7.86 -6.76 8.70
C ILE A 26 -6.82 -5.77 9.23
N TYR A 27 -6.16 -6.15 10.32
CA TYR A 27 -5.14 -5.33 10.97
C TYR A 27 -3.80 -6.07 11.04
N VAL A 28 -2.73 -5.29 10.88
CA VAL A 28 -1.37 -5.70 11.23
C VAL A 28 -1.00 -5.05 12.55
N ILE A 29 -0.74 -5.87 13.55
CA ILE A 29 -0.35 -5.46 14.89
C ILE A 29 1.13 -5.80 15.07
N LYS A 30 1.96 -4.77 15.30
CA LYS A 30 3.36 -4.94 15.70
C LYS A 30 3.47 -4.83 17.21
N LYS A 31 4.00 -5.86 17.85
CA LYS A 31 4.22 -5.91 19.29
C LYS A 31 5.60 -5.37 19.69
N ALA A 32 5.76 -4.98 20.95
CA ALA A 32 7.02 -4.49 21.53
C ALA A 32 8.18 -5.50 21.45
N ASN A 33 7.86 -6.79 21.41
CA ASN A 33 8.83 -7.87 21.23
C ASN A 33 9.23 -8.11 19.76
N GLY A 34 8.76 -7.27 18.82
CA GLY A 34 9.05 -7.39 17.38
C GLY A 34 8.17 -8.40 16.64
N VAL A 35 7.22 -9.07 17.31
CA VAL A 35 6.30 -10.00 16.65
C VAL A 35 5.20 -9.24 15.92
N GLU A 36 4.99 -9.57 14.64
CA GLU A 36 3.89 -9.05 13.84
C GLU A 36 2.76 -10.08 13.74
N LEU A 37 1.53 -9.62 13.97
CA LEU A 37 0.33 -10.44 13.92
C LEU A 37 -0.67 -9.83 12.94
N ILE A 38 -1.19 -10.68 12.05
CA ILE A 38 -2.14 -10.30 11.01
C ILE A 38 -3.44 -11.02 11.28
N GLY A 39 -4.55 -10.28 11.28
CA GLY A 39 -5.85 -10.89 11.52
C GLY A 39 -7.00 -9.90 11.53
N LYS A 40 -8.20 -10.44 11.67
CA LYS A 40 -9.44 -9.64 11.78
C LYS A 40 -9.60 -9.17 13.22
N LEU A 41 -9.86 -7.88 13.41
CA LEU A 41 -10.15 -7.32 14.73
C LEU A 41 -11.58 -7.71 15.14
N ILE A 42 -11.73 -8.46 16.23
CA ILE A 42 -13.04 -8.85 16.76
C ILE A 42 -13.52 -7.88 17.84
N SER A 43 -12.62 -7.47 18.75
CA SER A 43 -12.97 -6.61 19.87
C SER A 43 -11.78 -5.78 20.34
N ASP A 44 -12.08 -4.59 20.84
CA ASP A 44 -11.13 -3.68 21.48
C ASP A 44 -11.76 -3.12 22.78
N ASP A 45 -11.23 -3.54 23.93
CA ASP A 45 -11.66 -3.18 25.28
C ASP A 45 -10.76 -2.09 25.91
N GLY A 46 -9.87 -1.47 25.14
CA GLY A 46 -8.94 -0.46 25.66
C GLY A 46 -7.79 -1.02 26.52
N ARG A 47 -7.97 -2.13 27.25
CA ARG A 47 -6.88 -2.88 27.89
C ARG A 47 -6.30 -3.93 26.95
N GLU A 48 -7.16 -4.66 26.27
CA GLU A 48 -6.81 -5.79 25.42
C GLU A 48 -7.52 -5.70 24.07
N VAL A 49 -6.88 -6.29 23.07
CA VAL A 49 -7.35 -6.40 21.69
C VAL A 49 -7.51 -7.88 21.36
N LEU A 50 -8.68 -8.25 20.85
CA LEU A 50 -8.98 -9.60 20.38
C LEU A 50 -8.84 -9.67 18.87
N LEU A 51 -7.85 -10.42 18.40
CA LEU A 51 -7.52 -10.61 16.99
C LEU A 51 -7.81 -12.06 16.56
N MET A 52 -8.48 -12.25 15.43
CA MET A 52 -8.60 -13.55 14.76
C MET A 52 -7.51 -13.70 13.71
N THR A 53 -6.49 -14.49 14.03
CA THR A 53 -5.40 -14.83 13.10
C THR A 53 -5.71 -16.15 12.38
N GLU A 54 -5.24 -16.30 11.14
CA GLU A 54 -5.43 -17.55 10.40
C GLU A 54 -4.63 -18.73 11.00
N LYS A 55 -3.43 -18.46 11.52
CA LYS A 55 -2.52 -19.49 12.02
C LYS A 55 -2.82 -19.94 13.45
N MET A 56 -3.19 -19.01 14.34
CA MET A 56 -3.34 -19.26 15.78
C MET A 56 -4.79 -19.14 16.27
N GLY A 57 -5.73 -18.74 15.41
CA GLY A 57 -7.11 -18.46 15.80
C GLY A 57 -7.22 -17.18 16.62
N LYS A 58 -8.08 -17.19 17.64
CA LYS A 58 -8.35 -16.03 18.51
C LYS A 58 -7.20 -15.79 19.49
N VAL A 59 -6.60 -14.61 19.40
CA VAL A 59 -5.48 -14.18 20.26
C VAL A 59 -5.86 -12.89 20.99
N TYR A 60 -5.67 -12.88 22.30
CA TYR A 60 -5.77 -11.68 23.13
C TYR A 60 -4.40 -11.02 23.27
N ILE A 61 -4.32 -9.72 23.01
CA ILE A 61 -3.09 -8.94 23.06
C ILE A 61 -3.32 -7.73 23.96
N SER A 62 -2.46 -7.53 24.97
CA SER A 62 -2.51 -6.32 25.80
C SER A 62 -2.12 -5.09 24.96
N LYS A 63 -2.87 -3.98 25.09
CA LYS A 63 -2.55 -2.72 24.40
C LYS A 63 -1.21 -2.13 24.81
N SER A 64 -0.76 -2.38 26.03
CA SER A 64 0.58 -1.99 26.50
C SER A 64 1.70 -2.54 25.64
N ASP A 65 1.45 -3.69 24.99
CA ASP A 65 2.46 -4.42 24.24
C ASP A 65 2.40 -4.08 22.75
N ILE A 66 1.45 -3.24 22.29
CA ILE A 66 1.25 -2.89 20.89
C ILE A 66 2.00 -1.58 20.60
N ILE A 67 2.93 -1.63 19.65
CA ILE A 67 3.63 -0.44 19.14
C ILE A 67 2.80 0.23 18.05
N SER A 68 2.26 -0.55 17.12
CA SER A 68 1.49 -0.03 16.01
C SER A 68 0.36 -0.98 15.62
N MET A 69 -0.77 -0.40 15.26
CA MET A 69 -1.92 -1.10 14.69
C MET A 69 -2.28 -0.41 13.38
N LYS A 70 -2.12 -1.10 12.25
CA LYS A 70 -2.37 -0.56 10.91
C LYS A 70 -3.51 -1.33 10.27
N LEU A 71 -4.52 -0.61 9.80
CA LEU A 71 -5.56 -1.16 8.95
C LEU A 71 -4.95 -1.49 7.59
N ILE A 72 -5.15 -2.71 7.12
CA ILE A 72 -4.65 -3.16 5.82
C ILE A 72 -5.79 -3.65 4.95
N GLU A 73 -5.56 -3.60 3.64
CA GLU A 73 -6.46 -4.21 2.69
C GLU A 73 -6.04 -5.66 2.44
N GLU A 74 -7.01 -6.53 2.16
CA GLU A 74 -6.80 -7.97 2.00
C GLU A 74 -5.78 -8.33 0.90
N GLY A 75 -5.51 -7.40 -0.03
CA GLY A 75 -4.50 -7.54 -1.09
C GLY A 75 -3.04 -7.35 -0.65
N ASP A 76 -2.78 -6.78 0.54
CA ASP A 76 -1.42 -6.49 1.02
C ASP A 76 -0.78 -7.69 1.75
N VAL A 77 -1.54 -8.78 1.91
CA VAL A 77 -1.09 -10.01 2.58
C VAL A 77 -0.77 -11.05 1.52
N VAL A 78 0.51 -11.42 1.41
CA VAL A 78 0.96 -12.49 0.51
C VAL A 78 1.47 -13.64 1.37
N ASN A 79 0.88 -14.84 1.20
CA ASN A 79 1.24 -16.04 1.97
C ASN A 79 1.17 -15.89 3.51
N GLY A 80 0.29 -15.02 4.00
CA GLY A 80 0.13 -14.75 5.44
C GLY A 80 1.22 -13.85 6.04
N GLU A 81 1.99 -13.16 5.20
CA GLU A 81 2.92 -12.10 5.57
C GLU A 81 2.45 -10.77 4.97
N TYR A 82 2.62 -9.70 5.74
CA TYR A 82 2.31 -8.35 5.30
C TYR A 82 3.50 -7.81 4.52
N ILE A 83 3.31 -7.49 3.26
CA ILE A 83 4.34 -6.83 2.46
C ILE A 83 4.10 -5.32 2.54
N GLU A 84 4.98 -4.63 3.27
CA GLU A 84 4.90 -3.17 3.36
C GLU A 84 5.22 -2.54 1.99
N GLU A 85 4.34 -1.64 1.54
CA GLU A 85 4.63 -0.80 0.39
C GLU A 85 5.81 0.12 0.72
N GLY A 86 6.79 0.19 -0.19
CA GLY A 86 7.92 1.09 -0.05
C GLY A 86 8.51 1.47 -1.41
N PRO A 87 9.55 2.30 -1.45
CA PRO A 87 10.10 2.81 -2.71
C PRO A 87 10.54 1.69 -3.66
N PHE A 88 11.00 0.55 -3.12
CA PHE A 88 11.45 -0.59 -3.91
C PHE A 88 10.32 -1.47 -4.47
N THR A 89 9.07 -1.33 -4.01
CA THR A 89 7.93 -2.03 -4.63
C THR A 89 7.48 -1.35 -5.94
N THR A 90 7.98 -0.15 -6.23
CA THR A 90 7.63 0.66 -7.41
C THR A 90 8.50 0.39 -8.64
N ARG A 91 9.30 -0.70 -8.61
CA ARG A 91 10.28 -0.97 -9.65
C ARG A 91 10.60 -2.45 -9.84
N TYR A 92 11.18 -2.74 -11.00
CA TYR A 92 11.90 -3.95 -11.31
C TYR A 92 13.42 -3.68 -11.21
N SER A 93 14.23 -4.70 -11.50
CA SER A 93 15.69 -4.59 -11.43
C SER A 93 16.27 -3.50 -12.34
N PHE A 94 15.67 -3.28 -13.52
CA PHE A 94 16.22 -2.36 -14.53
C PHE A 94 15.39 -1.09 -14.76
N THR A 95 14.09 -1.12 -14.45
CA THR A 95 13.21 0.02 -14.70
C THR A 95 12.04 0.04 -13.72
N THR A 96 11.42 1.21 -13.56
CA THR A 96 10.28 1.43 -12.68
C THR A 96 8.99 0.82 -13.23
N ASN A 97 8.08 0.42 -12.35
CA ASN A 97 6.73 -0.01 -12.71
C ASN A 97 5.73 1.17 -12.62
N ALA A 98 4.45 0.87 -12.79
CA ALA A 98 3.39 1.89 -12.81
C ALA A 98 3.06 2.50 -11.43
N PHE A 99 3.49 1.88 -10.32
CA PHE A 99 3.22 2.41 -8.99
C PHE A 99 3.99 3.70 -8.73
N PRO A 100 3.38 4.69 -8.07
CA PRO A 100 4.07 5.92 -7.74
C PRO A 100 5.02 5.71 -6.55
N VAL A 101 6.16 6.38 -6.56
CA VAL A 101 6.93 6.60 -5.33
C VAL A 101 6.26 7.78 -4.62
N LYS A 102 5.87 7.63 -3.36
CA LYS A 102 5.12 8.66 -2.64
C LYS A 102 6.07 9.77 -2.19
N GLN A 103 5.55 10.98 -2.01
CA GLN A 103 6.37 12.09 -1.56
C GLN A 103 7.00 11.77 -0.20
N GLY A 104 8.33 11.96 -0.10
CA GLY A 104 9.10 11.60 1.09
C GLY A 104 9.79 10.24 1.01
N GLU A 105 9.42 9.39 0.06
CA GLU A 105 10.06 8.08 -0.18
C GLU A 105 11.20 8.15 -1.21
N ASN A 106 12.03 9.19 -1.12
CA ASN A 106 13.20 9.30 -1.99
C ASN A 106 14.15 8.13 -1.72
N TYR A 107 14.80 7.62 -2.76
CA TYR A 107 15.71 6.50 -2.62
C TYR A 107 16.91 6.62 -3.55
N ALA A 108 18.01 6.01 -3.12
CA ALA A 108 19.19 5.81 -3.92
C ALA A 108 19.47 4.31 -4.01
N MET A 109 19.96 3.86 -5.15
CA MET A 109 20.35 2.49 -5.37
C MET A 109 21.68 2.42 -6.08
N ILE A 110 22.43 1.37 -5.76
CA ILE A 110 23.66 1.01 -6.46
C ILE A 110 23.36 -0.26 -7.24
N ASN A 111 23.43 -0.17 -8.56
CA ASN A 111 23.25 -1.31 -9.45
C ASN A 111 24.59 -1.76 -10.03
N LEU A 112 24.59 -2.92 -10.69
CA LEU A 112 25.76 -3.41 -11.41
C LEU A 112 26.24 -2.42 -12.49
N TYR A 113 25.32 -1.70 -13.14
CA TYR A 113 25.68 -0.71 -14.18
C TYR A 113 26.16 0.62 -13.60
N GLY A 114 25.81 0.95 -12.36
CA GLY A 114 26.20 2.18 -11.69
C GLY A 114 25.14 2.68 -10.70
N PRO A 115 25.39 3.82 -10.06
CA PRO A 115 24.48 4.40 -9.09
C PRO A 115 23.30 5.13 -9.74
N GLU A 116 22.18 5.16 -9.03
CA GLU A 116 21.01 5.95 -9.39
C GLU A 116 20.32 6.51 -8.15
N VAL A 117 19.69 7.67 -8.32
CA VAL A 117 18.98 8.38 -7.28
C VAL A 117 17.64 8.82 -7.84
N HIS A 118 16.57 8.56 -7.10
CA HIS A 118 15.20 8.89 -7.49
C HIS A 118 14.55 9.76 -6.41
N PHE A 119 13.91 10.82 -6.87
CA PHE A 119 13.22 11.83 -6.09
C PHE A 119 11.73 11.81 -6.41
N ALA A 120 10.92 11.67 -5.36
CA ALA A 120 9.47 11.81 -5.42
C ALA A 120 9.10 13.28 -5.24
N VAL A 121 9.00 14.00 -6.37
CA VAL A 121 8.67 15.43 -6.39
C VAL A 121 7.25 15.65 -5.89
N THR A 122 6.34 14.74 -6.24
CA THR A 122 4.96 14.66 -5.75
C THR A 122 4.57 13.19 -5.61
N ASP A 123 3.39 12.90 -5.05
CA ASP A 123 2.85 11.53 -4.99
C ASP A 123 2.59 10.87 -6.36
N ARG A 124 2.85 11.57 -7.47
CA ARG A 124 2.61 11.06 -8.83
C ARG A 124 3.77 11.30 -9.79
N LEU A 125 4.57 12.33 -9.56
CA LEU A 125 5.70 12.73 -10.40
C LEU A 125 7.02 12.37 -9.73
N ASN A 126 7.80 11.56 -10.42
CA ASN A 126 9.09 11.06 -9.99
C ASN A 126 10.17 11.44 -10.99
N LEU A 127 11.28 11.95 -10.49
CA LEU A 127 12.46 12.30 -11.28
C LEU A 127 13.65 11.53 -10.73
N GLY A 128 14.47 10.98 -11.61
CA GLY A 128 15.67 10.25 -11.22
C GLY A 128 16.86 10.62 -12.08
N VAL A 129 18.03 10.38 -11.52
CA VAL A 129 19.32 10.52 -12.20
C VAL A 129 20.02 9.18 -12.05
N MET A 130 20.51 8.63 -13.15
CA MET A 130 21.32 7.42 -13.16
C MET A 130 22.60 7.68 -13.95
N THR A 131 23.68 7.02 -13.56
CA THR A 131 24.94 7.08 -14.29
C THR A 131 25.65 5.75 -14.17
N THR A 132 26.66 5.53 -15.02
CA THR A 132 27.54 4.38 -14.88
C THR A 132 28.59 4.61 -13.80
N TRP A 133 29.34 3.56 -13.45
CA TRP A 133 30.50 3.67 -12.58
C TRP A 133 31.56 4.66 -13.04
N THR A 134 31.67 4.88 -14.35
CA THR A 134 32.62 5.84 -14.94
C THR A 134 32.04 7.25 -15.06
N GLY A 135 30.80 7.48 -14.61
CA GLY A 135 30.11 8.76 -14.71
C GLY A 135 29.51 9.05 -16.08
N SER A 136 29.66 8.15 -17.06
CA SER A 136 29.10 8.28 -18.41
C SER A 136 28.67 6.94 -19.01
N PRO A 137 27.49 6.84 -19.65
CA PRO A 137 26.50 7.90 -19.84
C PRO A 137 25.78 8.31 -18.55
N PHE A 138 25.35 9.57 -18.51
CA PHE A 138 24.40 10.06 -17.50
C PHE A 138 23.00 10.10 -18.10
N ALA A 139 21.99 9.75 -17.31
CA ALA A 139 20.60 9.70 -17.74
C ALA A 139 19.68 10.34 -16.70
N LEU A 140 18.69 11.07 -17.20
CA LEU A 140 17.57 11.61 -16.46
C LEU A 140 16.35 10.73 -16.74
N ALA A 141 15.74 10.20 -15.68
CA ALA A 141 14.49 9.45 -15.74
C ALA A 141 13.35 10.31 -15.22
N GLY A 142 12.26 10.40 -15.98
CA GLY A 142 11.02 11.02 -15.53
C GLY A 142 9.89 10.00 -15.59
N LYS A 143 9.05 9.95 -14.55
CA LYS A 143 7.84 9.13 -14.51
C LYS A 143 6.69 9.88 -13.91
N TYR A 144 5.54 9.83 -14.58
CA TYR A 144 4.26 10.31 -14.07
C TYR A 144 3.26 9.16 -14.00
N THR A 145 2.69 8.94 -12.82
CA THR A 145 1.68 7.89 -12.57
C THR A 145 0.28 8.49 -12.55
N PHE A 146 -0.65 7.84 -13.26
CA PHE A 146 -2.07 8.22 -13.26
C PHE A 146 -2.82 7.53 -12.12
N ALA A 147 -3.57 8.32 -11.35
CA ALA A 147 -4.42 7.78 -10.29
C ALA A 147 -5.53 6.91 -10.89
N THR A 148 -5.62 5.66 -10.45
CA THR A 148 -6.63 4.70 -10.93
C THR A 148 -7.38 4.15 -9.72
N ASN A 149 -8.71 4.06 -9.82
CA ASN A 149 -9.55 3.51 -8.75
C ASN A 149 -9.54 1.97 -8.70
N ASN A 150 -8.97 1.32 -9.71
CA ASN A 150 -8.86 -0.13 -9.80
C ASN A 150 -7.48 -0.58 -9.32
N LYS A 151 -7.44 -1.41 -8.28
CA LYS A 151 -6.20 -1.93 -7.69
C LYS A 151 -5.38 -2.80 -8.64
N LEU A 152 -6.04 -3.50 -9.57
CA LEU A 152 -5.40 -4.45 -10.48
C LEU A 152 -4.81 -3.78 -11.72
N LEU A 153 -5.23 -2.55 -12.03
CA LEU A 153 -4.90 -1.88 -13.29
C LEU A 153 -4.33 -0.49 -12.99
N ASN A 154 -3.03 -0.33 -13.19
CA ASN A 154 -2.31 0.92 -12.94
C ASN A 154 -1.64 1.41 -14.22
N PHE A 155 -1.64 2.73 -14.42
CA PHE A 155 -1.06 3.37 -15.61
C PHE A 155 -0.01 4.40 -15.22
N SER A 156 1.07 4.44 -15.99
CA SER A 156 2.10 5.47 -15.87
C SER A 156 2.70 5.77 -17.23
N ILE A 157 3.16 6.99 -17.42
CA ILE A 157 4.03 7.37 -18.54
C ILE A 157 5.38 7.79 -18.00
N GLY A 158 6.45 7.28 -18.60
CA GLY A 158 7.80 7.62 -18.19
C GLY A 158 8.78 7.49 -19.35
N GLY A 159 9.91 8.17 -19.20
CA GLY A 159 10.97 8.21 -20.20
C GLY A 159 12.33 8.41 -19.55
N ILE A 160 13.35 7.91 -20.22
CA ILE A 160 14.75 8.07 -19.82
C ILE A 160 15.45 8.78 -20.97
N ALA A 161 16.05 9.92 -20.69
CA ALA A 161 16.87 10.68 -21.63
C ALA A 161 18.30 10.73 -21.10
N GLY A 162 19.26 10.25 -21.88
CA GLY A 162 20.66 10.19 -21.46
C GLY A 162 21.61 10.72 -22.51
N SER A 163 22.79 11.13 -22.04
CA SER A 163 23.90 11.59 -22.85
C SER A 163 25.18 10.86 -22.44
N SER A 164 25.97 10.46 -23.43
CA SER A 164 27.31 9.92 -23.24
C SER A 164 28.39 11.00 -23.11
N GLY A 165 28.02 12.27 -23.25
CA GLY A 165 28.94 13.38 -23.03
C GLY A 165 29.34 13.47 -21.56
N PHE A 166 30.63 13.54 -21.29
CA PHE A 166 31.12 14.02 -19.99
C PHE A 166 30.67 15.47 -19.82
N LEU A 167 30.22 15.86 -18.61
CA LEU A 167 29.99 17.26 -18.27
C LEU A 167 31.35 17.99 -18.42
N ASN A 168 31.49 18.76 -19.50
CA ASN A 168 32.57 19.72 -19.71
C ASN A 168 32.12 21.11 -19.26
#